data_AF-A0A942NAD5-F1
#
_entry.id   AF-A0A942NAD5-F1
#
_cell.length_a   1.000
_cell.length_b   1.000
_cell.length_c   1.000
_cell.angle_alpha   90.00
_cell.angle_beta   90.00
_cell.angle_gamma   90.00
#
_symmetry.space_group_name_H-M   'P 1'
#
loop_
_entity.id
_entity.type
_entity.pdbx_description
1 polymer ?
#
loop_
_entity_poly.entity_id
_entity_poly.type
_entity_poly.pdbx_seq_one_letter_code
_entity_poly.pdbx_strand_id
1 'polypeptide(L)'
;MFKKNLVEYLLNPKNWWLPLLIIFVISMGGVTLIGVHTYTEAPPIPNFESTQKKKIYSKNDILDGQAIFLKYALMEYGSMFGDGANRGPDFTAEALHLIAAEMKNYYTTNSPNNLTDSFFKYGITEKVKYEIKKNNYQEITNSVELNKAQEFAIIKLENYYLEKFTNPMSKGAFKPAGYITDSVEIKSLTAFIFWGSWVCGVERPGENYSYTHNWPYDKEAGNTPSAAIILWSILGSLGLIIGLGLVLYYYGKLEKIEDETFTKKAPNF
;
A
#
# COMPACT_ATOMS: atom_id res chain seq x y z
N MET A 1 32.61 -8.47 -46.73
CA MET A 1 32.19 -9.00 -45.42
C MET A 1 31.01 -8.16 -44.94
N PHE A 2 29.80 -8.51 -45.37
CA PHE A 2 28.60 -7.69 -45.13
C PHE A 2 28.18 -7.82 -43.66
N LYS A 3 28.26 -6.72 -42.89
CA LYS A 3 27.57 -6.60 -41.61
C LYS A 3 26.08 -6.74 -41.89
N LYS A 4 25.50 -7.91 -41.62
CA LYS A 4 24.04 -8.07 -41.61
C LYS A 4 23.47 -6.99 -40.70
N ASN A 5 22.64 -6.12 -41.24
CA ASN A 5 22.07 -5.02 -40.49
C ASN A 5 21.13 -5.62 -39.43
N LEU A 6 21.16 -5.12 -38.19
CA LEU A 6 20.30 -5.61 -37.10
C LEU A 6 18.83 -5.68 -37.54
N VAL A 7 18.41 -4.72 -38.36
CA VAL A 7 17.08 -4.66 -38.97
C VAL A 7 16.77 -5.88 -39.83
N GLU A 8 17.67 -6.31 -40.71
CA GLU A 8 17.47 -7.50 -41.54
C GLU A 8 17.40 -8.79 -40.71
N TYR A 9 18.17 -8.86 -39.61
CA TYR A 9 18.09 -9.98 -38.68
C TYR A 9 16.71 -10.04 -38.00
N LEU A 10 16.21 -8.89 -37.53
CA LEU A 10 14.92 -8.77 -36.86
C LEU A 10 13.72 -8.92 -37.81
N LEU A 11 13.86 -8.62 -39.10
CA LEU A 11 12.79 -8.80 -40.10
C LEU A 11 12.55 -10.28 -40.48
N ASN A 12 13.46 -11.20 -40.16
CA ASN A 12 13.28 -12.63 -40.44
C ASN A 12 12.64 -13.35 -39.23
N PRO A 13 11.41 -13.86 -39.33
CA PRO A 13 10.71 -14.52 -38.22
C PRO A 13 11.47 -15.73 -37.62
N LYS A 14 12.30 -16.41 -38.43
CA LYS A 14 13.13 -17.53 -37.94
C LYS A 14 14.13 -17.10 -36.86
N ASN A 15 14.45 -15.81 -36.76
CA ASN A 15 15.38 -15.26 -35.80
C ASN A 15 14.70 -14.74 -34.52
N TRP A 16 13.36 -14.63 -34.49
CA TRP A 16 12.61 -13.98 -33.40
C TRP A 16 12.73 -14.72 -32.06
N TRP A 17 13.05 -16.01 -32.08
CA TRP A 17 13.25 -16.78 -30.85
C TRP A 17 14.31 -16.15 -29.94
N LEU A 18 15.38 -15.57 -30.50
CA LEU A 18 16.48 -15.00 -29.70
C LEU A 18 16.08 -13.68 -29.02
N PRO A 19 15.55 -12.64 -29.73
CA PRO A 19 15.00 -11.47 -29.07
C PRO A 19 13.90 -11.78 -28.04
N LEU A 20 12.98 -12.71 -28.37
CA LEU A 20 11.92 -13.12 -27.45
C LEU A 20 12.49 -13.82 -26.21
N LEU A 21 13.49 -14.67 -26.37
CA LEU A 21 14.18 -15.31 -25.24
C LEU A 21 14.89 -14.27 -24.37
N ILE A 22 15.55 -13.28 -24.97
CA ILE A 22 16.20 -12.18 -24.23
C ILE A 22 15.17 -11.40 -23.40
N ILE A 23 14.05 -11.01 -24.02
CA ILE A 23 12.95 -10.32 -23.32
C ILE A 23 12.45 -11.19 -22.17
N PHE A 24 12.17 -12.47 -22.43
CA PHE A 24 11.70 -13.41 -21.43
C PHE A 24 12.67 -13.53 -20.24
N VAL A 25 13.97 -13.71 -20.49
CA VAL A 25 14.98 -13.86 -19.44
C VAL A 25 15.09 -12.59 -18.61
N ILE A 26 15.11 -11.41 -19.24
CA ILE A 26 15.17 -10.12 -18.53
C ILE A 26 13.90 -9.91 -17.69
N SER A 27 12.72 -10.13 -18.27
CA SER A 27 11.44 -10.00 -17.56
C SER A 27 11.34 -10.98 -16.39
N MET A 28 11.67 -12.25 -16.60
CA MET A 28 11.63 -13.27 -15.55
C MET A 28 12.64 -12.97 -14.43
N GLY A 29 13.85 -12.54 -14.79
CA GLY A 29 14.86 -12.11 -13.84
C GLY A 29 14.37 -10.93 -13.00
N GLY A 30 13.80 -9.90 -13.64
CA GLY A 30 13.23 -8.74 -12.96
C GLY A 30 12.10 -9.09 -12.00
N VAL A 31 11.11 -9.86 -12.45
CA VAL A 31 9.97 -10.30 -11.60
C VAL A 31 10.45 -11.16 -10.43
N THR A 32 11.42 -12.07 -10.66
CA THR A 32 11.98 -12.90 -9.59
C THR A 32 12.69 -12.07 -8.54
N LEU A 33 13.52 -11.11 -8.96
CA LEU A 33 14.25 -10.21 -8.05
C LEU A 33 13.29 -9.40 -7.17
N ILE A 34 12.27 -8.78 -7.77
CA ILE A 34 11.26 -8.01 -7.02
C ILE A 34 10.40 -8.91 -6.15
N GLY A 35 10.07 -10.13 -6.61
CA GLY A 35 9.37 -11.14 -5.83
C GLY A 35 10.12 -11.50 -4.55
N VAL A 36 11.43 -11.75 -4.65
CA VAL A 36 12.27 -12.02 -3.46
C VAL A 36 12.23 -10.84 -2.49
N HIS A 37 12.42 -9.60 -2.97
CA HIS A 37 12.37 -8.42 -2.10
C HIS A 37 11.01 -8.24 -1.43
N THR A 38 9.91 -8.53 -2.15
CA THR A 38 8.55 -8.43 -1.61
C THR A 38 8.34 -9.37 -0.43
N TYR A 39 8.91 -10.59 -0.47
CA TYR A 39 8.80 -11.54 0.64
C TYR A 39 9.74 -11.22 1.80
N THR A 40 10.96 -10.74 1.53
CA THR A 40 11.94 -10.44 2.58
C THR A 40 11.69 -9.12 3.28
N GLU A 41 11.03 -8.17 2.61
CA GLU A 41 10.77 -6.83 3.12
C GLU A 41 9.28 -6.58 3.42
N ALA A 42 8.47 -7.64 3.45
CA ALA A 42 7.06 -7.55 3.86
C ALA A 42 6.95 -7.01 5.30
N PRO A 43 5.91 -6.21 5.60
CA PRO A 43 5.67 -5.79 6.98
C PRO A 43 5.43 -7.01 7.88
N PRO A 44 5.96 -7.02 9.12
CA PRO A 44 5.72 -8.12 10.04
C PRO A 44 4.27 -8.13 10.53
N ILE A 45 3.84 -9.27 11.10
CA ILE A 45 2.57 -9.41 11.84
C ILE A 45 2.92 -9.60 13.33
N PRO A 46 3.07 -8.49 14.08
CA PRO A 46 3.54 -8.52 15.47
C PRO A 46 2.41 -8.73 16.48
N ASN A 47 2.78 -8.94 17.73
CA ASN A 47 1.90 -8.64 18.87
C ASN A 47 1.97 -7.14 19.18
N PHE A 48 0.84 -6.51 19.50
CA PHE A 48 0.78 -5.14 19.98
C PHE A 48 0.60 -5.12 21.50
N GLU A 49 1.46 -4.39 22.18
CA GLU A 49 1.53 -4.36 23.65
C GLU A 49 1.65 -2.91 24.14
N SER A 50 1.11 -2.63 25.31
CA SER A 50 1.34 -1.35 25.98
C SER A 50 2.79 -1.23 26.48
N THR A 51 3.19 0.00 26.82
CA THR A 51 4.43 0.27 27.58
C THR A 51 4.58 -0.53 28.89
N GLN A 52 3.47 -1.05 29.45
CA GLN A 52 3.48 -1.89 30.66
C GLN A 52 3.46 -3.39 30.33
N LYS A 53 3.72 -3.78 29.08
CA LYS A 53 3.66 -5.16 28.56
C LYS A 53 2.29 -5.81 28.71
N LYS A 54 1.23 -5.00 28.77
CA LYS A 54 -0.15 -5.50 28.64
C LYS A 54 -0.41 -5.76 27.17
N LYS A 55 -0.79 -6.99 26.84
CA LYS A 55 -1.18 -7.39 25.48
C LYS A 55 -2.46 -6.67 25.05
N ILE A 56 -2.41 -5.98 23.90
CA ILE A 56 -3.54 -5.27 23.29
C ILE A 56 -4.12 -6.09 22.15
N TYR A 57 -3.29 -6.44 21.17
CA TYR A 57 -3.62 -7.37 20.09
C TYR A 57 -2.55 -8.43 19.93
N SER A 58 -2.96 -9.66 19.69
CA SER A 58 -2.08 -10.76 19.34
C SER A 58 -1.89 -10.90 17.84
N LYS A 59 -0.81 -11.57 17.43
CA LYS A 59 -0.67 -12.05 16.05
C LYS A 59 -1.89 -12.88 15.59
N ASN A 60 -2.44 -13.71 16.47
CA ASN A 60 -3.60 -14.53 16.14
C ASN A 60 -4.86 -13.66 15.96
N ASP A 61 -5.04 -12.61 16.76
CA ASP A 61 -6.19 -11.71 16.64
C ASP A 61 -6.20 -11.03 15.26
N ILE A 62 -5.01 -10.68 14.75
CA ILE A 62 -4.82 -10.09 13.41
C ILE A 62 -5.13 -11.13 12.32
N LEU A 63 -4.65 -12.37 12.46
CA LEU A 63 -4.89 -13.43 11.47
C LEU A 63 -6.37 -13.87 11.46
N ASP A 64 -7.00 -13.96 12.63
CA ASP A 64 -8.44 -14.24 12.76
C ASP A 64 -9.24 -13.10 12.15
N GLY A 65 -8.83 -11.85 12.37
CA GLY A 65 -9.40 -10.67 11.73
C GLY A 65 -9.30 -10.69 10.22
N GLN A 66 -8.16 -11.11 9.68
CA GLN A 66 -7.97 -11.30 8.24
C GLN A 66 -8.92 -12.38 7.70
N ALA A 67 -9.06 -13.50 8.41
CA ALA A 67 -9.98 -14.56 8.03
C ALA A 67 -11.44 -14.07 8.04
N ILE A 68 -11.82 -13.24 9.01
CA ILE A 68 -13.15 -12.61 9.09
C ILE A 68 -13.36 -11.63 7.92
N PHE A 69 -12.36 -10.79 7.62
CA PHE A 69 -12.40 -9.87 6.49
C PHE A 69 -12.68 -10.61 5.16
N LEU A 70 -12.04 -11.77 4.97
CA LEU A 70 -12.25 -12.64 3.81
C LEU A 70 -13.60 -13.38 3.86
N LYS A 71 -13.98 -13.94 5.02
CA LYS A 71 -15.25 -14.66 5.26
C LYS A 71 -16.45 -13.81 4.86
N TYR A 72 -16.42 -12.53 5.20
CA TYR A 72 -17.49 -11.57 4.90
C TYR A 72 -17.24 -10.78 3.59
N ALA A 73 -16.29 -11.20 2.76
CA ALA A 73 -16.00 -10.60 1.46
C ALA A 73 -15.92 -9.07 1.50
N LEU A 74 -15.27 -8.50 2.53
CA LEU A 74 -15.27 -7.05 2.74
C LEU A 74 -14.53 -6.28 1.65
N MET A 75 -13.64 -6.94 0.90
CA MET A 75 -13.03 -6.42 -0.33
C MET A 75 -14.02 -6.25 -1.51
N GLU A 76 -15.19 -6.89 -1.49
CA GLU A 76 -16.26 -6.69 -2.47
C GLU A 76 -17.16 -5.50 -2.10
N TYR A 77 -16.98 -4.95 -0.90
CA TYR A 77 -17.68 -3.76 -0.43
C TYR A 77 -16.75 -2.54 -0.43
N GLY A 78 -15.65 -2.61 0.32
CA GLY A 78 -14.62 -1.57 0.41
C GLY A 78 -13.25 -2.11 -0.03
N SER A 79 -12.18 -1.50 0.46
CA SER A 79 -10.81 -1.88 0.11
C SER A 79 -9.87 -2.00 1.31
N MET A 80 -8.77 -2.72 1.11
CA MET A 80 -7.65 -2.82 2.04
C MET A 80 -6.37 -2.49 1.25
N PHE A 81 -5.53 -1.58 1.76
CA PHE A 81 -4.34 -1.11 1.02
C PHE A 81 -4.65 -0.52 -0.37
N GLY A 82 -5.88 -0.07 -0.60
CA GLY A 82 -6.35 0.46 -1.88
C GLY A 82 -6.91 -0.60 -2.83
N ASP A 83 -6.73 -1.89 -2.55
CA ASP A 83 -7.27 -2.99 -3.35
C ASP A 83 -8.64 -3.43 -2.83
N GLY A 84 -9.64 -3.41 -3.71
CA GLY A 84 -11.01 -3.83 -3.42
C GLY A 84 -12.05 -3.00 -4.17
N ALA A 85 -13.28 -3.03 -3.67
CA ALA A 85 -14.41 -2.29 -4.18
C ALA A 85 -14.47 -0.86 -3.63
N ASN A 86 -15.23 -0.01 -4.31
CA ASN A 86 -15.32 1.42 -4.01
C ASN A 86 -16.68 1.83 -3.43
N ARG A 87 -17.49 0.89 -2.95
CA ARG A 87 -18.80 1.18 -2.34
C ARG A 87 -18.65 1.57 -0.87
N GLY A 88 -17.76 0.88 -0.17
CA GLY A 88 -17.34 1.15 1.20
C GLY A 88 -16.10 2.04 1.25
N PRO A 89 -15.56 2.27 2.47
CA PRO A 89 -14.29 2.96 2.62
C PRO A 89 -13.12 2.04 2.22
N ASP A 90 -11.93 2.64 2.12
CA ASP A 90 -10.72 1.89 2.38
C ASP A 90 -10.53 1.76 3.91
N PHE A 91 -10.55 0.52 4.42
CA PHE A 91 -10.50 0.26 5.85
C PHE A 91 -9.17 0.67 6.48
N THR A 92 -8.07 0.56 5.75
CA THR A 92 -6.74 0.95 6.24
C THR A 92 -6.58 2.46 6.33
N ALA A 93 -7.08 3.20 5.34
CA ALA A 93 -7.08 4.66 5.33
C ALA A 93 -8.04 5.22 6.39
N GLU A 94 -9.24 4.66 6.51
CA GLU A 94 -10.21 5.04 7.54
C GLU A 94 -9.63 4.86 8.93
N ALA A 95 -9.03 3.69 9.21
CA ALA A 95 -8.42 3.43 10.50
C ALA A 95 -7.21 4.32 10.77
N LEU A 96 -6.32 4.54 9.79
CA LEU A 96 -5.16 5.42 9.98
C LEU A 96 -5.60 6.85 10.36
N HIS A 97 -6.61 7.36 9.65
CA HIS A 97 -7.16 8.68 9.93
C HIS A 97 -7.79 8.77 11.31
N LEU A 98 -8.60 7.77 11.70
CA LEU A 98 -9.22 7.71 13.01
C LEU A 98 -8.18 7.60 14.13
N ILE A 99 -7.12 6.80 13.94
CA ILE A 99 -6.03 6.71 14.91
C ILE A 99 -5.35 8.07 15.10
N ALA A 100 -5.00 8.77 14.01
CA ALA A 100 -4.41 10.10 14.09
C ALA A 100 -5.34 11.11 14.76
N ALA A 101 -6.63 11.09 14.43
CA ALA A 101 -7.64 11.96 15.02
C ALA A 101 -7.80 11.73 16.53
N GLU A 102 -7.90 10.47 16.97
CA GLU A 102 -8.12 10.13 18.37
C GLU A 102 -6.85 10.27 19.22
N MET A 103 -5.66 10.09 18.65
CA MET A 103 -4.41 10.45 19.32
C MET A 103 -4.33 11.97 19.57
N LYS A 104 -4.72 12.80 18.59
CA LYS A 104 -4.81 14.26 18.79
C LYS A 104 -5.84 14.61 19.86
N ASN A 105 -7.00 13.95 19.83
CA ASN A 105 -8.05 14.12 20.84
C ASN A 105 -7.52 13.80 22.24
N TYR A 106 -6.83 12.67 22.41
CA TYR A 106 -6.19 12.28 23.66
C TYR A 106 -5.27 13.37 24.20
N TYR A 107 -4.36 13.91 23.38
CA TYR A 107 -3.47 14.98 23.82
C TYR A 107 -4.18 16.29 24.10
N THR A 108 -5.20 16.61 23.33
CA THR A 108 -6.03 17.80 23.50
C THR A 108 -6.73 17.75 24.87
N THR A 109 -7.45 16.66 25.17
CA THR A 109 -8.19 16.50 26.43
C THR A 109 -7.29 16.42 27.66
N ASN A 110 -6.10 15.84 27.54
CA ASN A 110 -5.16 15.68 28.67
C ASN A 110 -4.14 16.82 28.79
N SER A 111 -4.21 17.85 27.93
CA SER A 111 -3.30 19.00 28.03
C SER A 111 -3.72 19.93 29.16
N PRO A 112 -2.82 20.31 30.08
CA PRO A 112 -3.11 21.29 31.13
C PRO A 112 -3.20 22.73 30.60
N ASN A 113 -2.79 22.97 29.34
CA ASN A 113 -2.68 24.31 28.76
C ASN A 113 -3.93 24.71 27.97
N ASN A 114 -4.15 26.03 27.86
CA ASN A 114 -5.26 26.59 27.09
C ASN A 114 -5.05 26.32 25.58
N LEU A 115 -5.88 25.43 25.02
CA LEU A 115 -5.79 24.94 23.64
C LEU A 115 -6.13 26.00 22.57
N THR A 116 -6.44 27.23 22.98
CA THR A 116 -6.68 28.37 22.09
C THR A 116 -5.39 28.90 21.47
N ASP A 117 -4.23 28.58 22.03
CA ASP A 117 -2.94 28.93 21.45
C ASP A 117 -2.56 27.96 20.31
N SER A 118 -2.40 28.55 19.12
CA SER A 118 -2.01 27.88 17.89
C SER A 118 -0.72 27.08 18.01
N PHE A 119 0.25 27.51 18.84
CA PHE A 119 1.51 26.80 19.02
C PHE A 119 1.30 25.39 19.61
N PHE A 120 0.48 25.27 20.65
CA PHE A 120 0.17 23.96 21.24
C PHE A 120 -0.60 23.07 20.27
N LYS A 121 -1.53 23.65 19.50
CA LYS A 121 -2.28 22.90 18.49
C LYS A 121 -1.36 22.31 17.42
N TYR A 122 -0.43 23.11 16.87
CA TYR A 122 0.54 22.62 15.89
C TYR A 122 1.52 21.62 16.51
N GLY A 123 1.97 21.86 17.75
CA GLY A 123 2.84 20.93 18.46
C GLY A 123 2.20 19.54 18.70
N ILE A 124 0.91 19.50 19.03
CA ILE A 124 0.17 18.22 19.17
C ILE A 124 0.11 17.49 17.83
N THR A 125 -0.21 18.20 16.74
CA THR A 125 -0.26 17.61 15.40
C THR A 125 1.10 17.01 15.00
N GLU A 126 2.21 17.73 15.18
CA GLU A 126 3.54 17.19 14.85
C GLU A 126 3.95 16.04 15.77
N LYS A 127 3.60 16.09 17.06
CA LYS A 127 3.84 14.99 17.99
C LYS A 127 3.12 13.71 17.55
N VAL A 128 1.86 13.80 17.15
CA VAL A 128 1.08 12.64 16.68
C VAL A 128 1.70 12.04 15.42
N LYS A 129 2.11 12.88 14.45
CA LYS A 129 2.82 12.40 13.25
C LYS A 129 4.08 11.64 13.63
N TYR A 130 4.92 12.24 14.48
CA TYR A 130 6.15 11.61 14.93
C TYR A 130 5.89 10.25 15.60
N GLU A 131 4.87 10.16 16.48
CA GLU A 131 4.54 8.92 17.18
C GLU A 131 3.93 7.84 16.27
N ILE A 132 3.17 8.21 15.24
CA ILE A 132 2.67 7.28 14.21
C ILE A 132 3.82 6.77 13.34
N LYS A 133 4.70 7.67 12.90
CA LYS A 133 5.84 7.35 12.04
C LYS A 133 6.88 6.47 12.77
N LYS A 134 7.07 6.67 14.06
CA LYS A 134 8.08 5.98 14.84
C LYS A 134 7.82 4.47 14.91
N ASN A 135 8.77 3.70 14.38
CA ASN A 135 8.73 2.24 14.43
C ASN A 135 9.30 1.67 15.74
N ASN A 136 8.42 1.20 16.62
CA ASN A 136 8.78 0.51 17.87
C ASN A 136 8.72 -1.02 17.74
N TYR A 137 8.81 -1.57 16.52
CA TYR A 137 8.87 -3.02 16.30
C TYR A 137 10.17 -3.61 16.83
N GLN A 138 10.05 -4.70 17.57
CA GLN A 138 11.14 -5.50 18.11
C GLN A 138 11.13 -6.88 17.45
N GLU A 139 12.15 -7.18 16.65
CA GLU A 139 12.23 -8.42 15.88
C GLU A 139 12.34 -9.66 16.79
N ILE A 140 13.15 -9.58 17.85
CA ILE A 140 13.42 -10.71 18.77
C ILE A 140 12.13 -11.24 19.41
N THR A 141 11.23 -10.34 19.82
CA THR A 141 9.97 -10.68 20.49
C THR A 141 8.77 -10.69 19.53
N ASN A 142 8.96 -10.30 18.27
CA ASN A 142 7.90 -10.02 17.30
C ASN A 142 6.77 -9.17 17.92
N SER A 143 7.13 -8.02 18.50
CA SER A 143 6.19 -7.16 19.22
C SER A 143 6.38 -5.68 18.87
N VAL A 144 5.30 -4.92 18.91
CA VAL A 144 5.30 -3.45 18.81
C VAL A 144 4.78 -2.88 20.12
N GLU A 145 5.57 -2.00 20.71
CA GLU A 145 5.16 -1.26 21.90
C GLU A 145 4.38 0.01 21.52
N LEU A 146 3.19 0.13 22.09
CA LEU A 146 2.24 1.22 21.90
C LEU A 146 2.26 2.18 23.09
N ASN A 147 2.19 3.47 22.78
CA ASN A 147 2.05 4.53 23.77
C ASN A 147 0.58 4.71 24.21
N LYS A 148 0.35 5.48 25.29
CA LYS A 148 -0.99 5.70 25.84
C LYS A 148 -1.98 6.34 24.86
N ALA A 149 -1.51 7.21 23.97
CA ALA A 149 -2.37 7.86 22.98
C ALA A 149 -2.82 6.86 21.91
N GLN A 150 -1.91 5.97 21.47
CA GLN A 150 -2.23 4.87 20.56
C GLN A 150 -3.18 3.86 21.21
N GLU A 151 -2.95 3.48 22.47
CA GLU A 151 -3.86 2.62 23.23
C GLU A 151 -5.27 3.23 23.32
N PHE A 152 -5.37 4.52 23.63
CA PHE A 152 -6.65 5.25 23.65
C PHE A 152 -7.33 5.24 22.27
N ALA A 153 -6.57 5.52 21.21
CA ALA A 153 -7.08 5.56 19.85
C ALA A 153 -7.59 4.18 19.38
N ILE A 154 -6.91 3.09 19.75
CA ILE A 154 -7.36 1.72 19.45
C ILE A 154 -8.70 1.42 20.12
N ILE A 155 -8.89 1.80 21.39
CA ILE A 155 -10.18 1.62 22.08
C ILE A 155 -11.29 2.40 21.35
N LYS A 156 -11.01 3.59 20.84
CA LYS A 156 -11.96 4.36 20.03
C LYS A 156 -12.24 3.68 18.68
N LEU A 157 -11.22 3.09 18.07
CA LEU A 157 -11.35 2.35 16.81
C LEU A 157 -12.21 1.08 16.98
N GLU A 158 -12.01 0.32 18.05
CA GLU A 158 -12.84 -0.86 18.40
C GLU A 158 -14.31 -0.46 18.53
N ASN A 159 -14.61 0.61 19.27
CA ASN A 159 -15.97 1.10 19.42
C ASN A 159 -16.55 1.58 18.08
N TYR A 160 -15.76 2.28 17.28
CA TYR A 160 -16.19 2.76 15.96
C TYR A 160 -16.61 1.60 15.05
N TYR A 161 -15.80 0.55 14.92
CA TYR A 161 -16.14 -0.58 14.08
C TYR A 161 -17.27 -1.44 14.67
N LEU A 162 -17.34 -1.58 15.99
CA LEU A 162 -18.49 -2.21 16.65
C LEU A 162 -19.79 -1.49 16.29
N GLU A 163 -19.85 -0.17 16.44
CA GLU A 163 -21.01 0.63 16.05
C GLU A 163 -21.28 0.57 14.55
N LYS A 164 -20.25 0.60 13.71
CA LYS A 164 -20.37 0.52 12.26
C LYS A 164 -21.10 -0.74 11.81
N PHE A 165 -20.79 -1.90 12.38
CA PHE A 165 -21.40 -3.15 11.98
C PHE A 165 -22.73 -3.45 12.70
N THR A 166 -22.91 -2.96 13.94
CA THR A 166 -24.06 -3.35 14.78
C THR A 166 -25.13 -2.28 14.95
N ASN A 167 -24.81 -0.99 14.80
CA ASN A 167 -25.75 0.12 14.97
C ASN A 167 -26.20 0.68 13.61
N PRO A 168 -27.40 0.32 13.10
CA PRO A 168 -27.90 0.79 11.81
C PRO A 168 -28.19 2.30 11.77
N MET A 169 -28.28 2.95 12.93
CA MET A 169 -28.51 4.40 13.04
C MET A 169 -27.22 5.21 13.00
N SER A 170 -26.05 4.56 13.08
CA SER A 170 -24.77 5.26 13.02
C SER A 170 -24.56 5.88 11.62
N LYS A 171 -23.99 7.09 11.56
CA LYS A 171 -23.78 7.82 10.29
C LYS A 171 -22.92 7.04 9.29
N GLY A 172 -22.06 6.15 9.78
CA GLY A 172 -21.18 5.29 8.98
C GLY A 172 -21.61 3.83 8.92
N ALA A 173 -22.85 3.50 9.30
CA ALA A 173 -23.33 2.12 9.41
C ALA A 173 -23.07 1.30 8.13
N PHE A 174 -22.58 0.08 8.32
CA PHE A 174 -22.41 -0.89 7.26
C PHE A 174 -23.77 -1.29 6.68
N LYS A 175 -23.81 -1.57 5.37
CA LYS A 175 -25.02 -1.97 4.65
C LYS A 175 -24.75 -3.25 3.84
N PRO A 176 -25.53 -4.33 4.04
CA PRO A 176 -26.77 -4.41 4.84
C PRO A 176 -26.53 -4.45 6.36
N ALA A 177 -27.54 -4.05 7.14
CA ALA A 177 -27.48 -4.15 8.60
C ALA A 177 -27.46 -5.62 9.06
N GLY A 178 -26.79 -5.90 10.18
CA GLY A 178 -26.70 -7.27 10.72
C GLY A 178 -25.81 -8.21 9.91
N TYR A 179 -24.94 -7.68 9.04
CA TYR A 179 -24.04 -8.48 8.21
C TYR A 179 -22.94 -9.16 9.03
N ILE A 180 -22.39 -8.45 10.02
CA ILE A 180 -21.50 -8.99 11.05
C ILE A 180 -22.10 -8.59 12.40
N THR A 181 -22.35 -9.56 13.28
CA THR A 181 -23.05 -9.33 14.56
C THR A 181 -22.25 -9.77 15.78
N ASP A 182 -21.31 -10.69 15.62
CA ASP A 182 -20.47 -11.17 16.71
C ASP A 182 -19.42 -10.12 17.09
N SER A 183 -19.46 -9.63 18.33
CA SER A 183 -18.55 -8.62 18.84
C SER A 183 -17.11 -9.12 18.96
N VAL A 184 -16.90 -10.43 19.15
CA VAL A 184 -15.57 -11.05 19.17
C VAL A 184 -14.99 -11.04 17.75
N GLU A 185 -15.80 -11.39 16.74
CA GLU A 185 -15.37 -11.31 15.34
C GLU A 185 -15.03 -9.85 14.95
N ILE A 186 -15.87 -8.89 15.32
CA ILE A 186 -15.63 -7.47 15.00
C ILE A 186 -14.36 -6.96 15.67
N LYS A 187 -14.05 -7.42 16.88
CA LYS A 187 -12.80 -7.07 17.56
C LYS A 187 -11.58 -7.61 16.81
N SER A 188 -11.57 -8.88 16.43
CA SER A 188 -10.48 -9.46 15.63
C SER A 188 -10.35 -8.76 14.27
N LEU A 189 -11.47 -8.50 13.58
CA LEU A 189 -11.49 -7.71 12.35
C LEU A 189 -10.86 -6.33 12.54
N THR A 190 -11.17 -5.66 13.67
CA THR A 190 -10.57 -4.36 13.99
C THR A 190 -9.07 -4.48 14.25
N ALA A 191 -8.59 -5.58 14.84
CA ALA A 191 -7.16 -5.84 15.01
C ALA A 191 -6.43 -5.93 13.66
N PHE A 192 -7.03 -6.62 12.68
CA PHE A 192 -6.50 -6.70 11.31
C PHE A 192 -6.47 -5.35 10.59
N ILE A 193 -7.57 -4.60 10.68
CA ILE A 193 -7.68 -3.27 10.10
C ILE A 193 -6.67 -2.30 10.75
N PHE A 194 -6.53 -2.35 12.08
CA PHE A 194 -5.54 -1.59 12.82
C PHE A 194 -4.12 -1.94 12.38
N TRP A 195 -3.79 -3.23 12.26
CA TRP A 195 -2.50 -3.67 11.74
C TRP A 195 -2.23 -3.07 10.35
N GLY A 196 -3.22 -3.09 9.45
CA GLY A 196 -3.10 -2.43 8.14
C GLY A 196 -2.82 -0.93 8.25
N SER A 197 -3.53 -0.22 9.13
CA SER A 197 -3.26 1.20 9.38
C SER A 197 -1.87 1.45 9.93
N TRP A 198 -1.37 0.57 10.82
CA TRP A 198 -0.01 0.65 11.36
C TRP A 198 1.03 0.46 10.26
N VAL A 199 0.86 -0.55 9.40
CA VAL A 199 1.70 -0.77 8.21
C VAL A 199 1.75 0.48 7.32
N CYS A 200 0.61 1.15 7.13
CA CYS A 200 0.53 2.37 6.32
C CYS A 200 1.13 3.61 6.97
N GLY A 201 1.13 3.69 8.30
CA GLY A 201 1.60 4.86 9.05
C GLY A 201 3.09 4.80 9.40
N VAL A 202 3.57 3.66 9.87
CA VAL A 202 4.89 3.53 10.48
C VAL A 202 6.01 3.47 9.44
N GLU A 203 7.13 4.16 9.69
CA GLU A 203 8.32 4.11 8.83
C GLU A 203 8.98 2.72 8.82
N ARG A 204 9.54 2.32 7.68
CA ARG A 204 10.38 1.12 7.62
C ARG A 204 11.63 1.32 8.50
N PRO A 205 12.17 0.27 9.12
CA PRO A 205 13.42 0.36 9.86
C PRO A 205 14.55 0.97 8.99
N GLY A 206 15.11 2.09 9.42
CA GLY A 206 16.20 2.78 8.71
C GLY A 206 15.77 3.74 7.59
N GLU A 207 14.48 3.86 7.31
CA GLU A 207 13.93 4.68 6.22
C GLU A 207 13.07 5.85 6.74
N ASN A 208 12.70 6.77 5.84
CA ASN A 208 11.84 7.92 6.13
C ASN A 208 10.46 7.86 5.43
N TYR A 209 10.02 6.64 5.09
CA TYR A 209 8.73 6.36 4.47
C TYR A 209 8.15 5.07 5.06
N SER A 210 6.82 4.95 5.03
CA SER A 210 6.13 3.78 5.59
C SER A 210 6.30 2.50 4.78
N TYR A 211 5.88 1.35 5.32
CA TYR A 211 5.96 0.08 4.60
C TYR A 211 5.25 0.11 3.23
N THR A 212 4.27 1.00 3.07
CA THR A 212 3.50 1.25 1.83
C THR A 212 3.94 2.53 1.11
N HIS A 213 5.16 3.01 1.34
CA HIS A 213 5.70 4.25 0.76
C HIS A 213 4.81 5.48 1.00
N ASN A 214 4.36 5.68 2.24
CA ASN A 214 3.48 6.78 2.66
C ASN A 214 2.09 6.80 2.00
N TRP A 215 1.65 5.67 1.46
CA TRP A 215 0.23 5.45 1.17
C TRP A 215 -0.51 5.04 2.46
N PRO A 216 -1.76 5.47 2.72
CA PRO A 216 -2.56 6.42 1.93
C PRO A 216 -2.15 7.85 2.25
N TYR A 217 -2.50 8.79 1.38
CA TYR A 217 -2.30 10.21 1.67
C TYR A 217 -3.14 10.64 2.88
N ASP A 218 -2.46 10.99 3.96
CA ASP A 218 -3.06 11.59 5.15
C ASP A 218 -2.03 12.49 5.82
N LYS A 219 -2.21 13.81 5.67
CA LYS A 219 -1.34 14.81 6.28
C LYS A 219 -1.34 14.75 7.80
N GLU A 220 -2.44 14.34 8.43
CA GLU A 220 -2.56 14.27 9.89
C GLU A 220 -1.78 13.07 10.46
N ALA A 221 -1.62 12.00 9.67
CA ALA A 221 -0.76 10.86 9.98
C ALA A 221 0.71 11.04 9.51
N GLY A 222 1.02 12.16 8.83
CA GLY A 222 2.35 12.43 8.29
C GLY A 222 2.63 11.73 6.95
N ASN A 223 1.61 11.19 6.29
CA ASN A 223 1.75 10.55 4.99
C ASN A 223 1.65 11.57 3.86
N THR A 224 2.78 11.78 3.19
CA THR A 224 2.90 12.57 1.96
C THR A 224 3.78 11.82 0.95
N PRO A 225 3.62 12.06 -0.37
CA PRO A 225 4.46 11.42 -1.38
C PRO A 225 5.94 11.67 -1.12
N SER A 226 6.74 10.60 -1.11
CA SER A 226 8.19 10.70 -0.97
C SER A 226 8.82 11.27 -2.24
N ALA A 227 10.06 11.77 -2.12
CA ALA A 227 10.81 12.28 -3.28
C ALA A 227 10.99 11.21 -4.37
N ALA A 228 11.19 9.94 -3.98
CA ALA A 228 11.32 8.82 -4.90
C ALA A 228 10.04 8.60 -5.74
N ILE A 229 8.86 8.71 -5.11
CA ILE A 229 7.57 8.57 -5.83
C ILE A 229 7.45 9.65 -6.92
N ILE A 230 7.79 10.90 -6.59
CA ILE A 230 7.72 12.01 -7.55
C ILE A 230 8.72 11.80 -8.69
N LEU A 231 9.97 11.45 -8.36
CA LEU A 231 11.03 11.25 -9.36
C LEU A 231 10.67 10.14 -10.36
N TRP A 232 10.25 8.97 -9.87
CA TRP A 232 9.92 7.83 -10.73
C TRP A 232 8.66 8.07 -11.57
N SER A 233 7.71 8.88 -11.09
CA SER A 233 6.55 9.31 -11.88
C SER A 233 6.96 10.15 -13.09
N ILE A 234 7.91 11.08 -12.90
CA ILE A 234 8.45 11.91 -13.99
C ILE A 234 9.23 11.05 -14.98
N LEU A 235 10.16 10.22 -14.48
CA LEU A 235 10.97 9.33 -15.32
C LEU A 235 10.11 8.35 -16.11
N GLY A 236 9.06 7.78 -15.50
CA GLY A 236 8.12 6.88 -16.18
C GLY A 236 7.35 7.59 -17.30
N SER A 237 6.87 8.80 -17.04
CA SER A 237 6.15 9.60 -18.05
C SER A 237 7.04 9.98 -19.24
N LEU A 238 8.28 10.42 -18.96
CA LEU A 238 9.27 10.71 -20.01
C LEU A 238 9.68 9.44 -20.77
N GLY A 239 9.87 8.33 -20.05
CA GLY A 239 10.17 7.02 -20.64
C GLY A 239 9.09 6.55 -21.60
N LEU A 240 7.81 6.75 -21.27
CA LEU A 240 6.68 6.46 -22.16
C LEU A 240 6.75 7.29 -23.45
N ILE A 241 6.98 8.60 -23.34
CA ILE A 241 7.07 9.50 -24.51
C ILE A 241 8.23 9.08 -25.42
N ILE A 242 9.40 8.80 -24.85
CA ILE A 242 10.57 8.33 -25.59
C ILE A 242 10.28 6.97 -26.25
N GLY A 243 9.65 6.05 -25.52
CA GLY A 243 9.27 4.73 -26.02
C GLY A 243 8.32 4.81 -27.21
N LEU A 244 7.25 5.61 -27.10
CA LEU A 244 6.32 5.87 -28.20
C LEU A 244 7.02 6.51 -29.41
N GLY A 245 7.88 7.51 -29.18
CA GLY A 245 8.67 8.14 -30.23
C GLY A 245 9.58 7.16 -30.97
N LEU A 246 10.27 6.28 -30.25
CA LEU A 246 11.11 5.23 -30.85
C LEU A 246 10.28 4.25 -31.67
N VAL A 247 9.15 3.78 -31.13
CA VAL A 247 8.26 2.85 -31.85
C VAL A 247 7.75 3.50 -33.14
N LEU A 248 7.25 4.73 -33.08
CA LEU A 248 6.74 5.45 -34.26
C LEU A 248 7.83 5.73 -35.29
N TYR A 249 9.05 6.09 -34.84
CA TYR A 249 10.19 6.29 -35.71
C TYR A 249 10.56 5.01 -36.48
N TYR A 250 10.70 3.89 -35.78
CA TYR A 250 11.02 2.61 -36.41
C TYR A 250 9.88 2.10 -37.28
N TYR A 251 8.63 2.25 -36.85
CA TYR A 251 7.46 1.92 -37.65
C TYR A 251 7.46 2.68 -38.99
N GLY A 252 7.57 4.01 -38.95
CA GLY A 252 7.61 4.82 -40.17
C GLY A 252 8.85 4.58 -41.05
N LYS A 253 9.97 4.14 -40.46
CA LYS A 253 11.14 3.70 -41.23
C LYS A 253 10.90 2.36 -41.94
N LEU A 254 10.24 1.41 -41.27
CA LEU A 254 9.92 0.09 -41.81
C LEU A 254 8.82 0.15 -42.88
N GLU A 255 7.84 1.05 -42.74
CA GLU A 255 6.80 1.29 -43.75
C GLU A 255 7.37 1.78 -45.09
N LYS A 256 8.50 2.50 -45.06
CA LYS A 256 9.20 3.00 -46.26
C LYS A 256 10.04 1.93 -46.97
N ILE A 257 10.08 0.70 -46.47
CA ILE A 257 10.80 -0.41 -47.11
C ILE A 257 9.90 -1.00 -48.20
N GLU A 258 10.41 -1.09 -49.44
CA GLU A 258 9.64 -1.60 -50.60
C GLU A 258 9.13 -3.04 -50.40
N ASP A 259 7.94 -3.36 -50.95
CA ASP A 259 7.31 -4.69 -50.84
C ASP A 259 8.19 -5.84 -51.37
N GLU A 260 9.09 -5.54 -52.32
CA GLU A 260 10.10 -6.49 -52.82
C GLU A 260 10.95 -7.09 -51.70
N THR A 261 11.19 -6.34 -50.62
CA THR A 261 12.03 -6.77 -49.49
C THR A 261 11.39 -7.89 -48.68
N PHE A 262 10.05 -7.95 -48.67
CA PHE A 262 9.27 -9.00 -48.00
C PHE A 262 8.94 -10.18 -48.93
N THR A 263 8.93 -9.96 -50.25
CA THR A 263 8.48 -10.94 -51.26
C THR A 263 9.60 -11.61 -52.04
N LYS A 264 10.83 -11.09 -52.07
CA LYS A 264 11.98 -11.65 -52.83
C LYS A 264 12.36 -13.10 -52.51
N LYS A 265 11.87 -13.64 -51.39
CA LYS A 265 12.11 -15.02 -50.95
C LYS A 265 10.82 -15.83 -50.76
N ALA A 266 9.67 -15.25 -51.11
CA ALA A 266 8.42 -16.01 -51.13
C ALA A 266 8.49 -17.01 -52.30
N PRO A 267 8.17 -18.29 -52.10
CA PRO A 267 8.06 -19.22 -53.21
C PRO A 267 6.96 -18.73 -54.16
N ASN A 268 7.21 -18.81 -55.47
CA ASN A 268 6.16 -18.61 -56.46
C ASN A 268 5.09 -19.68 -56.22
N PHE A 269 3.86 -19.25 -55.96
CA PHE A 269 2.69 -20.12 -55.93
C PHE A 269 2.25 -20.45 -57.36
#